data_AF-A0A819Y425-F1
#
_entry.id   AF-A0A819Y425-F1
#
_cell.length_a   1.000
_cell.length_b   1.000
_cell.length_c   1.000
_cell.angle_alpha   90.00
_cell.angle_beta   90.00
_cell.angle_gamma   90.00
#
_symmetry.space_group_name_H-M   'P 1'
#
loop_
_entity.id
_entity.type
_entity.pdbx_description
1 polymer ?
#
loop_
_entity_poly.entity_id
_entity_poly.type
_entity_poly.pdbx_seq_one_letter_code
_entity_poly.pdbx_strand_id
1 'polypeptide(L)'
;MADDEYTYEVIDNERDARLCAQLIAEQFTNRHPITVFDRITTNSFFDQYSWPLLANVLDERLSFLARHRSSGEIIGAVVAGDLYLFQKKYPYDLSHPAKAIAISDLYDELD
;
A
#
# COMPACT_ATOMS: atom_id res chain seq x y z
N MET A 1 0.03 -5.87 35.20
CA MET A 1 0.28 -4.60 34.49
C MET A 1 1.15 -4.88 33.27
N ALA A 2 0.64 -5.65 32.31
CA ALA A 2 1.33 -6.02 31.07
C ALA A 2 0.38 -5.93 29.86
N ASP A 3 -0.71 -5.16 30.00
CA ASP A 3 -1.82 -5.18 29.04
C ASP A 3 -1.61 -4.28 27.81
N ASP A 4 -0.55 -3.48 27.75
CA ASP A 4 -0.30 -2.52 26.66
C ASP A 4 1.06 -2.76 25.96
N GLU A 5 1.52 -4.01 25.89
CA GLU A 5 2.76 -4.33 25.18
C GLU A 5 2.50 -4.63 23.69
N TYR A 6 3.40 -4.16 22.83
CA TYR A 6 3.38 -4.39 21.39
C TYR A 6 4.65 -5.11 20.93
N THR A 7 4.51 -6.04 20.00
CA THR A 7 5.61 -6.63 19.25
C THR A 7 5.70 -5.98 17.87
N TYR A 8 6.92 -5.73 17.41
CA TYR A 8 7.20 -5.25 16.05
C TYR A 8 7.86 -6.37 15.27
N GLU A 9 7.26 -6.76 14.16
CA GLU A 9 7.64 -7.93 13.39
C GLU A 9 7.81 -7.54 11.92
N VAL A 10 8.72 -8.21 11.22
CA VAL A 10 8.81 -8.11 9.76
C VAL A 10 7.62 -8.85 9.17
N ILE A 11 6.96 -8.24 8.18
CA ILE A 11 5.90 -8.92 7.44
C ILE A 11 6.58 -9.89 6.46
N ASP A 12 6.50 -11.19 6.74
CA ASP A 12 7.21 -12.22 5.98
C ASP A 12 6.30 -13.32 5.39
N ASN A 13 5.00 -13.22 5.64
CA ASN A 13 4.01 -14.20 5.22
C ASN A 13 2.75 -13.53 4.65
N GLU A 14 2.09 -14.23 3.73
CA GLU A 14 0.92 -13.72 3.01
C GLU A 14 -0.26 -13.41 3.94
N ARG A 15 -0.44 -14.20 5.01
CA ARG A 15 -1.56 -14.01 5.93
C ARG A 15 -1.48 -12.66 6.63
N ASP A 16 -0.35 -12.36 7.26
CA ASP A 16 -0.13 -11.08 7.92
C ASP A 16 -0.11 -9.94 6.90
N ALA A 17 0.47 -10.15 5.72
CA ALA A 17 0.44 -9.18 4.62
C ALA A 17 -0.98 -8.77 4.24
N ARG A 18 -1.90 -9.74 4.10
CA ARG A 18 -3.32 -9.47 3.80
C ARG A 18 -4.02 -8.71 4.93
N LEU A 19 -3.79 -9.10 6.19
CA LEU A 19 -4.37 -8.41 7.35
C LEU A 19 -3.86 -6.97 7.45
N CYS A 20 -2.58 -6.73 7.21
CA CYS A 20 -2.00 -5.39 7.15
C CYS A 20 -2.61 -4.56 6.01
N ALA A 21 -2.78 -5.15 4.82
CA ALA A 21 -3.42 -4.46 3.70
C ALA A 21 -4.88 -4.10 4.00
N GLN A 22 -5.64 -4.99 4.65
CA GLN A 22 -7.01 -4.69 5.11
C GLN A 22 -7.03 -3.53 6.11
N LEU A 23 -6.15 -3.56 7.12
CA LEU A 23 -6.02 -2.48 8.10
C LEU A 23 -5.69 -1.14 7.41
N ILE A 24 -4.76 -1.13 6.46
CA ILE A 24 -4.40 0.07 5.69
C ILE A 24 -5.60 0.57 4.90
N ALA A 25 -6.33 -0.31 4.20
CA ALA A 25 -7.51 0.07 3.45
C ALA A 25 -8.56 0.72 4.35
N GLU A 26 -8.85 0.13 5.51
CA GLU A 26 -9.80 0.69 6.47
C GLU A 26 -9.36 2.06 7.00
N GLN A 27 -8.07 2.24 7.32
CA GLN A 27 -7.61 3.53 7.83
C GLN A 27 -7.65 4.61 6.75
N PHE A 28 -7.25 4.29 5.52
CA PHE A 28 -7.24 5.27 4.43
C PHE A 28 -8.65 5.66 4.01
N THR A 29 -9.57 4.71 3.79
CA THR A 29 -10.93 5.06 3.34
C THR A 29 -11.74 5.82 4.37
N ASN A 30 -11.39 5.70 5.66
CA ASN A 30 -12.08 6.42 6.74
C ASN A 30 -11.44 7.76 7.12
N ARG A 31 -10.13 7.95 6.88
CA ARG A 31 -9.37 9.09 7.43
C ARG A 31 -8.58 9.89 6.41
N HIS A 32 -8.21 9.30 5.27
CA HIS A 32 -7.42 10.00 4.27
C HIS A 32 -8.35 10.90 3.41
N PRO A 33 -8.10 12.22 3.30
CA PRO A 33 -9.06 13.14 2.68
C PRO A 33 -9.47 12.76 1.26
N ILE A 34 -8.51 12.39 0.40
CA ILE A 34 -8.77 12.07 -1.01
C ILE A 34 -9.74 10.88 -1.13
N THR A 35 -9.45 9.78 -0.45
CA THR A 35 -10.23 8.54 -0.51
C THR A 35 -11.62 8.71 0.11
N VAL A 36 -11.76 9.57 1.12
CA VAL A 36 -13.05 9.94 1.72
C VAL A 36 -13.89 10.78 0.76
N PHE A 37 -13.31 11.80 0.12
CA PHE A 37 -14.01 12.64 -0.85
C PHE A 37 -14.44 11.84 -2.09
N ASP A 38 -13.58 10.93 -2.56
CA ASP A 38 -13.85 10.06 -3.70
C ASP A 38 -14.75 8.86 -3.36
N ARG A 39 -15.16 8.72 -2.09
CA ARG A 39 -16.05 7.64 -1.59
C ARG A 39 -15.55 6.24 -1.94
N ILE A 40 -14.23 6.05 -1.92
CA ILE A 40 -13.63 4.74 -2.19
C ILE A 40 -13.98 3.81 -1.04
N THR A 41 -14.56 2.64 -1.34
CA THR A 41 -14.89 1.64 -0.32
C THR A 41 -13.63 0.91 0.14
N THR A 42 -13.63 0.41 1.37
CA THR A 42 -12.52 -0.40 1.91
C THR A 42 -12.16 -1.56 0.99
N ASN A 43 -13.15 -2.31 0.49
CA ASN A 43 -12.91 -3.43 -0.41
C ASN A 43 -12.27 -2.98 -1.73
N SER A 44 -12.77 -1.89 -2.32
CA SER A 44 -12.18 -1.33 -3.54
C SER A 44 -10.74 -0.88 -3.30
N PHE A 45 -10.46 -0.23 -2.16
CA PHE A 45 -9.10 0.22 -1.83
C PHE A 45 -8.17 -0.96 -1.55
N PHE A 46 -8.70 -2.01 -0.91
CA PHE A 46 -8.00 -3.26 -0.67
C PHE A 46 -7.54 -3.89 -1.99
N ASP A 47 -8.48 -4.20 -2.87
CA ASP A 47 -8.22 -4.94 -4.11
C ASP A 47 -7.35 -4.15 -5.10
N GLN A 48 -7.56 -2.83 -5.20
CA GLN A 48 -6.89 -2.00 -6.22
C GLN A 48 -5.54 -1.44 -5.78
N TYR A 49 -5.36 -1.18 -4.48
CA TYR A 49 -4.20 -0.43 -4.00
C TYR A 49 -3.42 -1.18 -2.92
N SER A 50 -4.00 -1.35 -1.73
CA SER A 50 -3.22 -1.80 -0.57
C SER A 50 -2.73 -3.25 -0.68
N TRP A 51 -3.54 -4.18 -1.20
CA TRP A 51 -3.08 -5.55 -1.41
C TRP A 51 -2.01 -5.66 -2.50
N PRO A 52 -2.21 -5.11 -3.72
CA PRO A 52 -1.16 -5.10 -4.75
C PRO A 52 0.15 -4.46 -4.25
N LEU A 53 0.08 -3.35 -3.53
CA LEU A 53 1.25 -2.67 -2.99
C LEU A 53 2.05 -3.60 -2.06
N LEU A 54 1.36 -4.24 -1.10
CA LEU A 54 2.00 -5.08 -0.09
C LEU A 54 2.50 -6.41 -0.69
N ALA A 55 1.74 -7.00 -1.61
CA ALA A 55 2.11 -8.23 -2.31
C ALA A 55 3.38 -8.04 -3.15
N ASN A 56 3.55 -6.89 -3.80
CA ASN A 56 4.71 -6.61 -4.67
C ASN A 56 6.03 -6.45 -3.92
N VAL A 57 5.98 -6.11 -2.63
CA VAL A 57 7.16 -5.85 -1.78
C VAL A 57 7.33 -6.89 -0.66
N LEU A 58 6.47 -7.91 -0.60
CA LEU A 58 6.50 -8.92 0.47
C LEU A 58 7.79 -9.74 0.47
N ASP A 59 8.30 -10.06 -0.72
CA ASP A 59 9.56 -10.80 -0.89
C ASP A 59 10.79 -10.02 -0.45
N GLU A 60 10.69 -8.69 -0.36
CA GLU A 60 11.79 -7.80 0.02
C GLU A 60 12.01 -7.77 1.54
N ARG A 61 11.01 -8.18 2.33
CA ARG A 61 11.08 -8.27 3.81
C ARG A 61 11.50 -6.95 4.47
N LEU A 62 11.06 -5.83 3.91
CA LEU A 62 11.32 -4.47 4.41
C LEU A 62 10.12 -3.83 5.10
N SER A 63 8.95 -4.48 5.04
CA SER A 63 7.72 -4.00 5.66
C SER A 63 7.58 -4.55 7.08
N PHE A 64 6.94 -3.79 7.97
CA PHE A 64 6.80 -4.13 9.39
C PHE A 64 5.35 -4.04 9.85
N LEU A 65 4.98 -4.88 10.81
CA LEU A 65 3.71 -4.81 11.53
C LEU A 65 3.94 -4.56 13.01
N ALA A 66 2.97 -3.91 13.65
CA ALA A 66 2.85 -3.83 15.10
C ALA A 66 1.69 -4.72 15.54
N ARG A 67 1.94 -5.63 16.48
CA ARG A 67 0.95 -6.56 17.02
C ARG A 67 0.80 -6.34 18.51
N HIS A 68 -0.44 -6.25 18.96
CA HIS A 68 -0.73 -6.21 20.38
C HIS A 68 -0.45 -7.57 21.02
N ARG A 69 0.41 -7.61 22.04
CA ARG A 69 1.01 -8.86 22.55
C ARG A 69 -0.03 -9.82 23.13
N SER A 70 -1.04 -9.29 23.82
CA SER A 70 -2.03 -10.12 24.52
C SER A 70 -3.17 -10.59 23.60
N SER A 71 -3.67 -9.74 22.70
CA SER A 71 -4.75 -10.10 21.76
C SER A 71 -4.25 -10.75 20.47
N GLY A 72 -2.97 -10.56 20.11
CA GLY A 72 -2.42 -10.98 18.82
C GLY A 72 -2.93 -10.15 17.64
N GLU A 73 -3.68 -9.09 17.89
CA GLU A 73 -4.25 -8.21 16.87
C GLU A 73 -3.19 -7.32 16.25
N ILE A 74 -3.23 -7.14 14.92
CA ILE A 74 -2.35 -6.21 14.22
C ILE A 74 -2.97 -4.81 14.35
N ILE A 75 -2.24 -3.90 14.98
CA ILE A 75 -2.71 -2.53 15.29
C ILE A 75 -2.11 -1.48 14.37
N GLY A 76 -1.06 -1.83 13.62
CA GLY A 76 -0.39 -0.93 12.69
C GLY A 76 0.47 -1.70 11.70
N ALA A 77 0.73 -1.06 10.55
CA ALA A 77 1.61 -1.60 9.52
C ALA A 77 2.35 -0.46 8.82
N VAL A 78 3.60 -0.72 8.46
CA VAL A 78 4.43 0.13 7.60
C VAL A 78 4.81 -0.69 6.39
N VAL A 79 4.43 -0.19 5.21
CA VAL A 79 4.81 -0.78 3.94
C VAL A 79 6.02 -0.03 3.40
N ALA A 80 7.09 -0.77 3.14
CA ALA A 80 8.31 -0.25 2.54
C ALA A 80 8.79 -1.21 1.46
N GLY A 81 9.36 -0.64 0.41
CA GLY A 81 10.00 -1.37 -0.68
C GLY A 81 11.33 -0.73 -1.05
N ASP A 82 12.21 -1.52 -1.65
CA ASP A 82 13.48 -1.09 -2.18
C ASP A 82 13.29 -0.60 -3.62
N LEU A 83 13.49 0.70 -3.82
CA LEU A 83 13.38 1.33 -5.14
C LEU A 83 14.32 0.70 -6.18
N TYR A 84 15.51 0.27 -5.77
CA TYR A 84 16.47 -0.36 -6.67
C TYR A 84 15.98 -1.74 -7.13
N LEU A 85 15.39 -2.54 -6.22
CA LEU A 85 14.78 -3.83 -6.58
C LEU A 85 13.53 -3.63 -7.43
N PHE A 86 12.72 -2.63 -7.11
CA PHE A 86 11.55 -2.26 -7.90
C PHE A 86 11.94 -1.94 -9.36
N GLN A 87 12.97 -1.11 -9.57
CA GLN A 87 13.47 -0.77 -10.92
C GLN A 87 14.03 -1.98 -11.67
N LYS A 88 14.57 -2.98 -10.96
CA LYS A 88 14.98 -4.25 -11.58
C LYS A 88 13.80 -5.13 -11.97
N LYS A 89 12.76 -5.20 -11.14
CA LYS A 89 11.53 -5.98 -11.39
C LYS A 89 10.71 -5.38 -12.54
N TYR A 90 10.64 -4.05 -12.59
CA TYR A 90 9.92 -3.27 -13.58
C TYR A 90 10.88 -2.33 -14.31
N PRO A 91 11.75 -2.85 -15.19
CA PRO A 91 12.63 -2.00 -15.97
C PRO A 91 11.79 -1.02 -16.78
N TYR A 92 12.06 0.27 -16.62
CA TYR A 92 11.46 1.30 -17.47
C TYR A 92 11.74 0.95 -18.92
N ASP A 93 10.69 0.73 -19.71
CA ASP A 93 10.83 0.59 -21.15
C ASP A 93 11.17 1.96 -21.76
N LEU A 94 12.46 2.24 -21.89
CA LEU A 94 12.97 3.45 -22.54
C LEU A 94 12.67 3.48 -24.05
N SER A 95 12.16 2.40 -24.65
CA SER A 95 11.78 2.38 -26.07
C SER A 95 10.42 3.06 -26.34
N HIS A 96 9.60 3.24 -25.30
CA HIS A 96 8.34 3.98 -25.36
C HIS A 96 8.27 4.98 -24.20
N PRO A 97 9.02 6.10 -24.25
CA PRO A 97 8.77 7.19 -23.30
C PRO A 97 7.29 7.53 -23.40
N ALA A 98 6.59 7.57 -22.26
CA ALA A 98 5.23 8.07 -22.20
C ALA A 98 5.22 9.40 -22.97
N LYS A 99 4.48 9.44 -24.10
CA LYS A 99 4.45 10.61 -24.97
C LYS A 99 4.09 11.77 -24.05
N ALA A 100 4.98 12.75 -23.92
CA ALA A 100 4.64 13.98 -23.24
C ALA A 100 3.46 14.56 -24.02
N ILE A 101 2.26 14.50 -23.43
CA ILE A 101 1.08 15.13 -23.97
C ILE A 101 1.25 16.62 -23.70
N ALA A 102 1.21 17.45 -24.74
CA ALA A 102 1.27 18.88 -24.54
C ALA A 102 0.03 19.30 -23.74
N ILE A 103 0.19 20.20 -22.77
CA ILE A 103 -0.92 20.67 -21.94
C ILE A 103 -2.08 21.23 -22.81
N SER A 104 -1.77 21.75 -24.00
CA SER A 104 -2.77 22.15 -25.01
C SER A 104 -3.70 21.01 -25.43
N ASP A 105 -3.14 19.82 -25.68
CA ASP A 105 -3.88 18.68 -26.21
C ASP A 105 -4.84 18.10 -25.15
N LEU A 106 -4.54 18.32 -23.86
CA LEU A 106 -5.40 17.99 -22.73
C LEU A 106 -6.61 18.94 -22.58
N TYR A 107 -6.46 20.19 -23.01
CA TYR A 107 -7.56 21.16 -22.98
C TYR A 107 -8.54 20.95 -24.14
N ASP A 108 -8.06 20.50 -25.29
CA ASP A 108 -8.90 20.23 -26.47
C ASP A 108 -9.83 19.00 -26.31
N GLU A 109 -9.58 18.11 -25.33
CA GLU A 109 -10.43 16.95 -25.03
C GLU A 109 -11.57 17.26 -24.02
N LEU A 110 -11.61 18.48 -23.47
CA LEU A 110 -12.59 18.90 -22.46
C LEU A 110 -13.72 19.81 -23.01
N ASP A 111 -13.68 20.16 -24.30
CA ASP A 111 -14.74 20.85 -25.06
C ASP A 111 -15.53 19.87 -25.95
#